data_AF-W4VCG6-F1
#
_entry.id   AF-W4VCG6-F1
#
_cell.length_a   1.000
_cell.length_b   1.000
_cell.length_c   1.000
_cell.angle_alpha   90.00
_cell.angle_beta   90.00
_cell.angle_gamma   90.00
#
_symmetry.space_group_name_H-M   'P 1'
#
loop_
_entity.id
_entity.type
_entity.pdbx_description
1 polymer ?
#
loop_
_entity_poly.entity_id
_entity_poly.type
_entity_poly.pdbx_seq_one_letter_code
_entity_poly.pdbx_strand_id
1 'polypeptide(L)'
;MERKTCVSLRKFTDMRKSINGLITLVQESFSLDPFADALFVFCNRNRNRIKILEWDGDGFWLYFKRLERGRFRWPTEEDSATMILDVNELACLIDSARLEKKLSRKEVLERQIL
;
A
#
# COMPACT_ATOMS: atom_id res chain seq x y z
N MET A 1 21.59 -1.43 -3.65
CA MET A 1 20.15 -1.13 -3.61
C MET A 1 19.81 -0.95 -2.14
N GLU A 2 19.74 0.30 -1.69
CA GLU A 2 19.56 0.63 -0.27
C GLU A 2 18.23 0.07 0.25
N ARG A 3 18.25 -0.43 1.49
CA ARG A 3 17.08 -1.03 2.12
C ARG A 3 16.16 0.10 2.59
N LYS A 4 15.20 0.49 1.76
CA LYS A 4 14.15 1.43 2.19
C LYS A 4 13.30 0.80 3.30
N THR A 5 13.06 1.57 4.36
CA THR A 5 12.21 1.11 5.46
C THR A 5 10.75 1.20 5.04
N CYS A 6 9.99 0.11 5.12
CA CYS A 6 8.57 0.16 4.77
C CYS A 6 7.76 0.44 6.04
N VAL A 7 6.92 1.47 6.03
CA VAL A 7 6.05 1.83 7.14
C VAL A 7 4.61 1.67 6.70
N SER A 8 3.95 0.66 7.26
CA SER A 8 2.54 0.38 7.01
C SER A 8 1.67 1.01 8.08
N LEU A 9 0.63 1.71 7.66
CA LEU A 9 -0.33 2.33 8.56
C LEU A 9 -1.48 1.37 8.85
N ARG A 10 -1.66 1.00 10.12
CA ARG A 10 -2.69 0.01 10.48
C ARG A 10 -4.12 0.54 10.35
N LYS A 11 -4.31 1.86 10.49
CA LYS A 11 -5.62 2.50 10.27
C LYS A 11 -5.95 2.58 8.78
N PHE A 12 -7.22 2.32 8.45
CA PHE A 12 -7.69 2.53 7.09
C PHE A 12 -7.58 4.00 6.71
N THR A 13 -7.17 4.26 5.47
CA THR A 13 -7.01 5.60 4.94
C THR A 13 -8.05 5.89 3.87
N ASP A 14 -8.52 7.14 3.85
CA ASP A 14 -9.35 7.64 2.76
C ASP A 14 -8.52 7.73 1.46
N MET A 15 -8.75 6.78 0.55
CA MET A 15 -8.03 6.68 -0.73
C MET A 15 -8.32 7.81 -1.72
N ARG A 16 -9.22 8.75 -1.39
CA ARG A 16 -9.43 9.99 -2.17
C ARG A 16 -8.27 10.97 -2.01
N LYS A 17 -7.46 10.83 -0.95
CA LYS A 17 -6.27 11.67 -0.72
C LYS A 17 -5.20 11.39 -1.77
N SER A 18 -4.71 12.45 -2.41
CA SER A 18 -3.51 12.45 -3.26
C SER A 18 -2.26 12.73 -2.41
N ILE A 19 -1.10 12.93 -3.04
CA ILE A 19 0.21 13.12 -2.39
C ILE A 19 0.14 14.04 -1.16
N ASN A 20 -0.29 15.30 -1.32
CA ASN A 20 -0.34 16.26 -0.21
C ASN A 20 -1.20 15.77 0.97
N GLY A 21 -2.35 15.17 0.69
CA GLY A 21 -3.23 14.65 1.74
C GLY A 21 -2.66 13.42 2.45
N LEU A 22 -1.79 12.64 1.78
CA LEU A 22 -1.08 11.51 2.38
C LEU A 22 0.14 12.00 3.18
N ILE A 23 0.85 13.01 2.69
CA ILE A 23 1.94 13.68 3.41
C ILE A 23 1.43 14.23 4.75
N THR A 24 0.31 14.96 4.74
CA THR A 24 -0.32 15.46 5.97
C THR A 24 -0.65 14.33 6.94
N LEU A 25 -1.10 13.17 6.46
CA LEU A 25 -1.34 12.02 7.32
C LEU A 25 -0.04 11.49 7.95
N VAL A 26 1.04 11.35 7.15
CA VAL A 26 2.35 10.90 7.65
C VAL A 26 2.86 11.83 8.75
N GLN A 27 2.77 13.14 8.53
CA GLN A 27 3.24 14.16 9.47
C GLN A 27 2.35 14.26 10.71
N GLU A 28 1.05 14.48 10.54
CA GLU A 28 0.16 14.83 11.66
C GLU A 28 -0.37 13.62 12.41
N SER A 29 -0.67 12.51 11.70
CA SER A 29 -1.28 11.33 12.34
C SER A 29 -0.24 10.34 12.87
N PHE A 30 0.97 10.35 12.32
CA PHE A 30 2.01 9.38 12.67
C PHE A 30 3.31 10.02 13.17
N SER A 31 3.43 11.36 13.12
CA SER A 31 4.63 12.09 13.56
C SER A 31 5.92 11.60 12.90
N LEU A 32 5.82 11.23 11.61
CA LEU A 32 6.95 10.76 10.81
C LEU A 32 7.35 11.81 9.76
N ASP A 33 8.60 11.73 9.31
CA ASP A 33 9.11 12.56 8.23
C ASP A 33 8.74 11.95 6.86
N PRO A 34 7.88 12.60 6.05
CA PRO A 34 7.51 12.12 4.73
C PRO A 34 8.67 12.13 3.71
N PHE A 35 9.75 12.86 3.98
CA PHE A 35 10.93 12.93 3.12
C PHE A 35 11.99 11.89 3.49
N ALA A 36 11.77 11.10 4.54
CA ALA A 36 12.65 10.01 4.92
C ALA A 36 12.74 8.96 3.80
N ASP A 37 13.86 8.24 3.75
CA ASP A 37 14.06 7.12 2.80
C ASP A 37 13.23 5.89 3.21
N ALA A 38 11.92 6.03 3.04
CA ALA A 38 10.92 5.08 3.48
C ALA A 38 9.74 4.98 2.51
N LEU A 39 9.09 3.81 2.52
CA LEU A 39 7.86 3.57 1.78
C LEU A 39 6.68 3.63 2.76
N PHE A 40 5.79 4.61 2.60
CA PHE A 40 4.58 4.71 3.43
C PHE A 40 3.41 3.99 2.74
N VAL A 41 2.91 2.92 3.36
CA VAL A 41 1.89 2.04 2.79
C VAL A 41 0.55 2.30 3.46
N PHE A 42 -0.44 2.66 2.65
CA PHE A 42 -1.80 2.98 3.06
C PHE A 42 -2.78 1.96 2.49
N CYS A 43 -3.79 1.60 3.27
CA CYS A 43 -4.83 0.66 2.85
C CYS A 43 -6.22 1.22 3.13
N ASN A 44 -7.20 0.91 2.28
CA ASN A 44 -8.58 1.33 2.52
C ASN A 44 -9.33 0.38 3.47
N ARG A 45 -10.50 0.82 3.95
CA ARG A 45 -11.32 0.03 4.88
C ARG A 45 -11.69 -1.36 4.34
N ASN A 46 -11.98 -1.45 3.04
CA ASN A 46 -12.33 -2.72 2.40
C ASN A 46 -11.12 -3.58 2.05
N ARG A 47 -9.90 -3.09 2.32
CA ARG A 47 -8.63 -3.74 2.01
C ARG A 47 -8.50 -4.20 0.56
N ASN A 48 -9.11 -3.49 -0.37
CA ASN A 48 -9.01 -3.77 -1.81
C ASN A 48 -8.26 -2.67 -2.57
N ARG A 49 -7.75 -1.65 -1.87
CA ARG A 49 -6.95 -0.56 -2.44
C ARG A 49 -5.77 -0.29 -1.54
N ILE A 50 -4.61 -0.18 -2.17
CA ILE A 50 -3.37 0.24 -1.52
C ILE A 50 -2.80 1.45 -2.26
N LYS A 51 -2.24 2.39 -1.49
CA LYS A 51 -1.33 3.41 -2.00
C LYS A 51 0.02 3.27 -1.31
N ILE A 52 1.10 3.51 -2.04
CA ILE A 52 2.46 3.59 -1.49
C ILE A 52 3.01 4.96 -1.86
N LEU A 53 3.40 5.74 -0.85
CA LEU A 53 4.04 7.03 -1.00
C LEU A 53 5.54 6.88 -0.77
N GLU A 54 6.34 7.44 -1.65
CA GLU A 54 7.80 7.39 -1.62
C GLU A 54 8.36 8.76 -2.02
N TRP A 55 9.39 9.22 -1.31
CA TRP A 55 10.24 10.34 -1.73
C TRP A 55 11.51 9.79 -2.38
N ASP A 56 11.90 10.33 -3.54
CA ASP A 56 13.11 9.90 -4.27
C ASP A 56 14.25 10.92 -4.23
N GLY A 57 14.04 12.08 -3.60
CA GLY A 57 15.03 13.16 -3.49
C GLY A 57 14.61 14.45 -4.19
N ASP A 58 13.81 14.36 -5.25
CA ASP A 58 13.31 15.53 -5.99
C ASP A 58 11.79 15.55 -6.16
N GLY A 59 11.11 14.43 -5.87
CA GLY A 59 9.68 14.31 -6.01
C GLY A 59 9.06 13.19 -5.17
N PHE A 60 7.73 13.21 -5.14
CA PHE A 60 6.94 12.15 -4.52
C PHE A 60 6.38 11.21 -5.58
N TRP A 61 6.67 9.93 -5.42
CA TRP A 61 6.01 8.85 -6.13
C TRP A 61 4.79 8.38 -5.36
N LEU A 62 3.72 8.11 -6.11
CA LEU A 62 2.50 7.53 -5.57
C LEU A 62 2.09 6.31 -6.38
N TYR A 63 2.39 5.13 -5.84
CA TYR A 63 1.93 3.86 -6.42
C TYR A 63 0.50 3.59 -5.96
N PHE A 64 -0.35 3.16 -6.88
CA PHE A 64 -1.74 2.82 -6.57
C PHE A 64 -2.12 1.46 -7.16
N LYS A 65 -2.66 0.58 -6.32
CA LYS A 65 -3.18 -0.72 -6.73
C LYS A 65 -4.60 -0.92 -6.21
N ARG A 66 -5.52 -1.22 -7.12
CA ARG A 66 -6.90 -1.64 -6.81
C ARG A 66 -7.09 -3.10 -7.20
N LEU A 67 -7.66 -3.88 -6.30
CA LEU A 67 -8.10 -5.24 -6.57
C LEU A 67 -9.55 -5.19 -7.08
N GLU A 68 -9.79 -5.80 -8.23
CA GLU A 68 -11.14 -5.99 -8.77
C GLU A 68 -11.91 -7.08 -8.01
N ARG A 69 -11.20 -8.04 -7.39
CA ARG A 69 -11.74 -9.10 -6.54
C ARG A 69 -10.75 -9.44 -5.41
N GLY A 70 -11.28 -9.85 -4.25
CA GLY A 70 -10.47 -10.21 -3.08
C GLY A 70 -10.03 -9.02 -2.24
N ARG A 71 -9.21 -9.31 -1.22
CA ARG A 71 -8.66 -8.32 -0.28
C ARG A 71 -7.17 -8.59 -0.03
N PHE A 72 -6.41 -7.55 0.26
CA PHE A 72 -5.06 -7.66 0.78
C PHE A 72 -5.09 -8.28 2.18
N ARG A 73 -4.18 -9.21 2.47
CA ARG A 73 -3.98 -9.71 3.83
C ARG A 73 -3.24 -8.65 4.62
N TRP A 74 -4.02 -7.82 5.30
CA TRP A 74 -3.50 -6.73 6.12
C TRP A 74 -3.32 -7.22 7.57
N PRO A 75 -2.12 -7.06 8.16
CA PRO A 75 -1.85 -7.52 9.53
C PRO A 75 -2.66 -6.72 10.55
N THR A 76 -3.18 -7.41 11.56
CA THR A 76 -4.21 -6.89 12.48
C THR A 76 -3.86 -6.94 13.97
N GLU A 77 -2.73 -7.51 14.38
CA GLU A 77 -2.61 -8.10 15.72
C GLU A 77 -1.95 -7.27 16.84
N GLU A 78 -1.79 -5.95 16.71
CA GLU A 78 -1.12 -5.16 17.76
C GLU A 78 -1.63 -3.71 17.83
N ASP A 79 -1.67 -3.16 19.06
CA ASP A 79 -2.22 -1.84 19.41
C ASP A 79 -1.44 -0.63 18.85
N SER A 80 -0.32 -0.84 18.18
CA SER A 80 0.48 0.24 17.59
C SER A 80 -0.14 0.78 16.29
N ALA A 81 -0.18 2.11 16.16
CA ALA A 81 -0.77 2.80 15.01
C ALA A 81 0.02 2.60 13.70
N THR A 82 1.31 2.29 13.80
CA THR A 82 2.24 2.04 12.70
C THR A 82 2.90 0.67 12.87
N MET A 83 3.32 0.09 11.75
CA MET A 83 4.05 -1.17 11.73
C MET A 83 5.16 -1.05 10.69
N ILE A 84 6.38 -1.43 11.09
CA ILE A 84 7.51 -1.49 10.18
C ILE A 84 7.42 -2.84 9.46
N LEU A 85 7.52 -2.80 8.14
CA LEU A 85 7.58 -3.96 7.28
C LEU A 85 8.99 -4.06 6.67
N ASP A 86 9.49 -5.28 6.55
CA ASP A 86 10.58 -5.56 5.63
C ASP A 86 10.08 -5.64 4.17
N VAL A 87 11.01 -5.67 3.23
CA VAL A 87 10.71 -5.72 1.78
C VAL A 87 9.96 -7.01 1.40
N ASN A 88 10.29 -8.14 2.04
CA ASN A 88 9.64 -9.42 1.78
C ASN A 88 8.22 -9.44 2.35
N GLU A 89 7.99 -8.83 3.51
CA GLU A 89 6.68 -8.69 4.12
C GLU A 89 5.79 -7.77 3.29
N LEU A 90 6.33 -6.66 2.78
CA LEU A 90 5.61 -5.80 1.83
C LEU A 90 5.30 -6.57 0.53
N ALA A 91 6.26 -7.31 -0.01
CA ALA A 91 6.06 -8.12 -1.21
C ALA A 91 4.96 -9.18 -0.97
N CYS A 92 5.00 -9.89 0.16
CA CYS A 92 3.99 -10.86 0.57
C CYS A 92 2.62 -10.21 0.75
N LEU A 93 2.56 -9.00 1.32
CA LEU A 93 1.32 -8.23 1.46
C LEU A 93 0.72 -7.89 0.09
N ILE A 94 1.56 -7.48 -0.87
CA ILE A 94 1.13 -7.12 -2.23
C ILE A 94 0.78 -8.36 -3.06
N ASP A 95 1.47 -9.48 -2.83
CA ASP A 95 1.35 -10.73 -3.59
C ASP A 95 0.25 -11.65 -3.06
N SER A 96 -0.03 -11.66 -1.76
CA SER A 96 -1.13 -12.42 -1.15
C SER A 96 -2.51 -12.05 -1.70
N ALA A 97 -2.67 -10.87 -2.30
CA ALA A 97 -3.85 -10.50 -3.10
C ALA A 97 -4.06 -11.37 -4.34
N ARG A 98 -3.04 -12.08 -4.84
CA ARG A 98 -3.14 -13.05 -5.93
C ARG A 98 -3.68 -14.40 -5.47
N LEU A 99 -3.49 -14.81 -4.21
CA LEU A 99 -3.83 -16.16 -3.77
C LEU A 99 -5.34 -16.41 -3.61
N GLU A 100 -6.16 -15.37 -3.44
CA GLU A 100 -7.63 -15.53 -3.54
C GLU A 100 -8.13 -15.60 -4.98
N LYS A 101 -7.26 -15.33 -5.97
CA LYS A 101 -7.56 -15.72 -7.35
C LYS A 101 -7.26 -17.20 -7.47
N LYS A 102 -8.32 -18.02 -7.40
CA LYS A 102 -8.36 -19.29 -8.14
C LYS A 102 -7.84 -18.97 -9.55
N LEU A 103 -6.63 -19.42 -9.87
CA LEU A 103 -5.99 -19.23 -11.16
C LEU A 103 -6.78 -19.99 -12.24
N SER A 104 -7.88 -19.42 -12.73
CA SER A 104 -8.46 -19.83 -14.01
C SER A 104 -7.72 -19.10 -15.11
N ARG A 105 -6.67 -19.73 -15.62
CA ARG A 105 -5.82 -19.24 -16.73
C ARG A 105 -6.59 -19.01 -18.04
N LYS A 106 -7.90 -19.31 -18.10
CA LYS A 106 -8.74 -19.21 -19.30
C LYS A 106 -9.41 -17.85 -19.54
N GLU A 107 -9.53 -16.96 -18.56
CA GLU A 107 -10.37 -15.74 -18.69
C GLU A 107 -9.66 -14.51 -19.27
N VAL A 108 -8.35 -14.58 -19.57
CA VAL A 108 -7.54 -13.38 -19.86
C VAL A 108 -7.57 -12.95 -21.34
N LEU A 109 -8.11 -13.77 -22.27
CA LEU A 109 -8.04 -13.47 -23.70
C LEU A 109 -9.22 -12.65 -24.27
N GLU A 110 -10.29 -12.38 -23.53
CA GLU A 110 -11.53 -11.84 -24.12
C GLU A 110 -11.85 -10.37 -23.79
N ARG A 111 -11.02 -9.66 -23.02
CA ARG A 111 -11.28 -8.24 -22.74
C ARG A 111 -10.58 -7.34 -23.76
N GLN A 112 -11.13 -7.27 -24.96
CA GLN A 112 -10.96 -6.07 -25.80
C GLN A 112 -11.73 -4.93 -25.15
N ILE A 113 -11.03 -3.82 -24.90
CA ILE A 113 -11.65 -2.55 -24.52
C ILE A 113 -12.33 -2.03 -25.79
N LEU A 114 -13.66 -2.06 -25.83
CA LEU A 114 -14.47 -1.28 -26.77
C LEU A 114 -14.48 0.19 -26.34
#